data_AF-A0A939W1G3-F1
#
_entry.id   AF-A0A939W1G3-F1
#
_cell.length_a   1.000
_cell.length_b   1.000
_cell.length_c   1.000
_cell.angle_alpha   90.00
_cell.angle_beta   90.00
_cell.angle_gamma   90.00
#
_symmetry.space_group_name_H-M   'P 1'
#
loop_
_entity.id
_entity.type
_entity.pdbx_description
1 polymer ?
#
loop_
_entity_poly.entity_id
_entity_poly.type
_entity_poly.pdbx_seq_one_letter_code
_entity_poly.pdbx_strand_id
1 'polypeptide(L)'
;MDNKNLRMRLMLEAEKEIVSGLNEAERYRYFLGRMQFLRYESGKENMISSDCSGSVCLALLLATGCSIRVTADTLFKKYFTKKNPEKNDIQAAFFITLYDRKLGTRLYKENEVCHVAGVCGTDVVLNCVEPYSVLRSLSDMKPFYQANDYRVVVRGLDREALQKASDDNVDLFGADYQFMQIREAIDGDRK
;
A
#
# COMPACT_ATOMS: atom_id res chain seq x y z
N MET A 1 25.54 12.95 -8.09
CA MET A 1 24.25 12.73 -7.39
C MET A 1 23.15 12.70 -8.42
N ASP A 2 22.43 11.59 -8.52
CA ASP A 2 21.43 11.38 -9.56
C ASP A 2 20.23 12.32 -9.35
N ASN A 3 19.83 13.06 -10.38
CA ASN A 3 18.86 14.18 -10.31
C ASN A 3 17.49 13.75 -9.74
N LYS A 4 17.17 12.45 -9.88
CA LYS A 4 15.95 11.82 -9.36
C LYS A 4 15.91 11.77 -7.82
N ASN A 5 17.04 11.54 -7.15
CA ASN A 5 17.12 11.48 -5.68
C ASN A 5 16.90 12.85 -5.05
N LEU A 6 17.40 13.91 -5.69
CA LEU A 6 17.17 15.28 -5.24
C LEU A 6 15.69 15.65 -5.34
N ARG A 7 15.03 15.33 -6.47
CA ARG A 7 13.60 15.60 -6.65
C ARG A 7 12.74 14.89 -5.61
N MET A 8 13.07 13.65 -5.26
CA MET A 8 12.36 12.89 -4.24
C MET A 8 12.54 13.51 -2.85
N ARG A 9 13.78 13.86 -2.48
CA ARG A 9 14.07 14.52 -1.20
C ARG A 9 13.35 15.85 -1.08
N LEU A 10 13.40 16.69 -2.11
CA LEU A 10 12.70 17.97 -2.14
C LEU A 10 11.17 17.80 -2.04
N MET A 11 10.61 16.75 -2.67
CA MET A 11 9.20 16.42 -2.51
C MET A 11 8.90 16.04 -1.05
N LEU A 12 9.65 15.12 -0.46
CA LEU A 12 9.45 14.72 0.94
C LEU A 12 9.63 15.91 1.90
N GLU A 13 10.61 16.77 1.67
CA GLU A 13 10.84 18.00 2.44
C GLU A 13 9.68 18.98 2.33
N ALA A 14 9.12 19.18 1.14
CA ALA A 14 7.96 20.05 0.94
C ALA A 14 6.71 19.52 1.68
N GLU A 15 6.61 18.21 1.88
CA GLU A 15 5.51 17.57 2.58
C GLU A 15 5.72 17.52 4.11
N LYS A 16 6.95 17.76 4.61
CA LYS A 16 7.31 17.64 6.05
C LYS A 16 6.41 18.48 6.95
N GLU A 17 6.12 19.72 6.56
CA GLU A 17 5.30 20.63 7.36
C GLU A 17 3.87 20.08 7.51
N ILE A 18 3.26 19.62 6.41
CA ILE A 18 1.91 19.06 6.40
C ILE A 18 1.85 17.79 7.26
N VAL A 19 2.79 16.85 7.06
CA VAL A 19 2.74 15.55 7.74
C VAL A 19 3.13 15.63 9.22
N SER A 20 3.84 16.68 9.64
CA SER A 20 4.26 16.86 11.03
C SER A 20 3.10 16.93 12.01
N GLY A 21 1.97 17.52 11.61
CA GLY A 21 0.75 17.63 12.41
C GLY A 21 -0.16 16.40 12.35
N LEU A 22 0.17 15.40 11.54
CA LEU A 22 -0.65 14.21 11.31
C LEU A 22 -0.14 13.00 12.10
N ASN A 23 -1.06 12.18 12.60
CA ASN A 23 -0.74 10.86 13.14
C ASN A 23 -0.45 9.84 12.01
N GLU A 24 0.04 8.64 12.35
CA GLU A 24 0.41 7.62 11.35
C GLU A 24 -0.75 7.27 10.39
N ALA A 25 -1.97 7.11 10.90
CA ALA A 25 -3.12 6.77 10.06
C ALA A 25 -3.52 7.92 9.13
N GLU A 26 -3.43 9.16 9.59
CA GLU A 26 -3.66 10.35 8.77
C GLU A 26 -2.58 10.51 7.70
N ARG A 27 -1.31 10.29 8.03
CA ARG A 27 -0.21 10.27 7.05
C ARG A 27 -0.42 9.19 5.99
N TYR A 28 -0.81 7.99 6.40
CA TYR A 28 -1.10 6.89 5.49
C TYR A 28 -2.19 7.27 4.47
N ARG A 29 -3.30 7.84 4.95
CA ARG A 29 -4.41 8.33 4.10
C ARG A 29 -3.97 9.46 3.19
N TYR A 30 -3.19 10.39 3.72
CA TYR A 30 -2.62 11.51 2.97
C TYR A 30 -1.79 11.02 1.78
N PHE A 31 -0.82 10.14 2.04
CA PHE A 31 0.05 9.61 0.99
C PHE A 31 -0.70 8.77 -0.04
N LEU A 32 -1.69 7.96 0.38
CA LEU A 32 -2.58 7.30 -0.57
C LEU A 32 -3.31 8.31 -1.48
N GLY A 33 -3.82 9.40 -0.93
CA GLY A 33 -4.43 10.48 -1.72
C GLY A 33 -3.45 11.12 -2.71
N ARG A 34 -2.20 11.36 -2.28
CA ARG A 34 -1.14 11.92 -3.14
C ARG A 34 -0.69 10.98 -4.26
N MET A 35 -0.95 9.69 -4.11
CA MET A 35 -0.67 8.68 -5.13
C MET A 35 -1.83 8.48 -6.12
N GLN A 36 -2.77 9.42 -6.21
CA GLN A 36 -3.76 9.42 -7.29
C GLN A 36 -3.08 9.65 -8.64
N PHE A 37 -3.50 8.90 -9.66
CA PHE A 37 -3.00 8.93 -11.04
C PHE A 37 -1.56 8.44 -11.24
N LEU A 38 -1.01 7.66 -10.31
CA LEU A 38 0.19 6.88 -10.59
C LEU A 38 -0.07 5.86 -11.68
N ARG A 39 0.90 5.67 -12.57
CA ARG A 39 0.81 4.62 -13.59
C ARG A 39 0.84 3.26 -12.92
N TYR A 40 -0.06 2.36 -13.31
CA TYR A 40 0.03 0.98 -12.86
C TYR A 40 1.22 0.28 -13.52
N GLU A 41 2.07 -0.34 -12.72
CA GLU A 41 3.17 -1.15 -13.20
C GLU A 41 3.43 -2.30 -12.22
N SER A 42 3.26 -3.54 -12.69
CA SER A 42 3.42 -4.74 -11.87
C SER A 42 4.81 -4.79 -11.25
N GLY A 43 4.88 -4.98 -9.93
CA GLY A 43 6.14 -5.05 -9.18
C GLY A 43 6.66 -3.69 -8.71
N LYS A 44 6.11 -2.56 -9.15
CA LYS A 44 6.62 -1.22 -8.80
C LYS A 44 6.00 -0.62 -7.54
N GLU A 45 6.73 0.31 -6.95
CA GLU A 45 6.40 0.99 -5.70
C GLU A 45 7.20 2.29 -5.55
N ASN A 46 6.86 3.29 -6.35
CA ASN A 46 7.47 4.61 -6.27
C ASN A 46 6.40 5.69 -6.57
N MET A 47 6.80 6.96 -6.46
CA MET A 47 5.90 8.11 -6.66
C MET A 47 5.54 8.40 -8.14
N ILE A 48 5.86 7.50 -9.07
CA ILE A 48 5.59 7.63 -10.52
C ILE A 48 4.77 6.43 -11.02
N SER A 49 5.16 5.22 -10.61
CA SER A 49 4.43 3.99 -10.90
C SER A 49 4.36 3.06 -9.69
N SER A 50 3.25 2.34 -9.60
CA SER A 50 3.06 1.35 -8.54
C SER A 50 2.10 0.24 -8.94
N ASP A 51 2.20 -0.92 -8.30
CA ASP A 51 1.13 -1.93 -8.29
C ASP A 51 0.22 -1.80 -7.05
N CYS A 52 -0.81 -2.64 -7.01
CA CYS A 52 -1.77 -2.68 -5.91
C CYS A 52 -1.12 -2.72 -4.52
N SER A 53 -0.24 -3.70 -4.31
CA SER A 53 0.49 -3.89 -3.05
C SER A 53 1.58 -2.86 -2.82
N GLY A 54 2.27 -2.42 -3.87
CA GLY A 54 3.32 -1.41 -3.83
C GLY A 54 2.79 -0.07 -3.33
N SER A 55 1.57 0.31 -3.73
CA SER A 55 0.97 1.56 -3.26
C SER A 55 0.70 1.52 -1.75
N VAL A 56 0.29 0.36 -1.22
CA VAL A 56 0.09 0.17 0.23
C VAL A 56 1.43 0.17 0.96
N CYS A 57 2.43 -0.57 0.48
CA CYS A 57 3.78 -0.62 1.06
C CYS A 57 4.43 0.77 1.10
N LEU A 58 4.35 1.53 0.01
CA LEU A 58 4.89 2.88 -0.06
C LEU A 58 4.18 3.83 0.90
N ALA A 59 2.84 3.79 0.98
CA ALA A 59 2.11 4.58 1.96
C ALA A 59 2.48 4.21 3.41
N LEU A 60 2.68 2.93 3.72
CA LEU A 60 3.14 2.49 5.04
C LEU A 60 4.53 3.04 5.37
N LEU A 61 5.48 2.92 4.42
CA LEU A 61 6.82 3.46 4.57
C LEU A 61 6.78 4.98 4.84
N LEU A 62 6.03 5.73 4.06
CA LEU A 62 5.94 7.18 4.21
C LEU A 62 5.22 7.61 5.49
N ALA A 63 4.26 6.83 5.97
CA ALA A 63 3.48 7.14 7.16
C ALA A 63 4.17 6.79 8.48
N THR A 64 4.86 5.64 8.51
CA THR A 64 5.41 5.02 9.72
C THR A 64 6.95 5.01 9.74
N GLY A 65 7.57 5.11 8.57
CA GLY A 65 8.99 4.86 8.37
C GLY A 65 9.39 3.38 8.47
N CYS A 66 8.42 2.46 8.51
CA CYS A 66 8.69 1.02 8.47
C CYS A 66 8.70 0.53 7.03
N SER A 67 9.77 -0.15 6.64
CA SER A 67 9.93 -0.65 5.27
C SER A 67 9.54 -2.12 5.17
N ILE A 68 8.55 -2.42 4.33
CA ILE A 68 8.25 -3.75 3.82
C ILE A 68 7.95 -3.65 2.33
N ARG A 69 8.29 -4.69 1.57
CA ARG A 69 7.82 -4.88 0.20
C ARG A 69 7.38 -6.34 0.03
N VAL A 70 6.07 -6.52 -0.03
CA VAL A 70 5.45 -7.84 -0.21
C VAL A 70 4.24 -7.77 -1.15
N THR A 71 3.67 -8.93 -1.46
CA THR A 71 2.46 -9.06 -2.29
C THR A 71 1.18 -8.73 -1.49
N ALA A 72 0.06 -8.55 -2.19
CA ALA A 72 -1.25 -8.33 -1.57
C ALA A 72 -1.65 -9.45 -0.59
N ASP A 73 -1.34 -10.71 -0.93
CA ASP A 73 -1.63 -11.87 -0.09
C ASP A 73 -0.78 -11.89 1.19
N THR A 74 0.51 -11.55 1.09
CA THR A 74 1.37 -11.42 2.26
C THR A 74 0.94 -10.24 3.15
N LEU A 75 0.56 -9.09 2.57
CA LEU A 75 -0.02 -7.97 3.32
C LEU A 75 -1.20 -8.44 4.17
N PHE A 76 -2.14 -9.19 3.57
CA PHE A 76 -3.31 -9.71 4.26
C PHE A 76 -2.97 -10.71 5.37
N LYS A 77 -2.07 -11.66 5.10
CA LYS A 77 -1.78 -12.77 6.01
C LYS A 77 -0.88 -12.38 7.18
N LYS A 78 0.05 -11.42 6.98
CA LYS A 78 1.07 -11.06 7.98
C LYS A 78 0.85 -9.69 8.63
N TYR A 79 0.43 -8.70 7.85
CA TYR A 79 0.49 -7.30 8.28
C TYR A 79 -0.87 -6.67 8.52
N PHE A 80 -1.91 -7.08 7.82
CA PHE A 80 -3.28 -6.58 7.99
C PHE A 80 -4.18 -7.66 8.60
N THR A 81 -3.86 -8.04 9.83
CA THR A 81 -4.50 -9.17 10.53
C THR A 81 -5.61 -8.72 11.48
N LYS A 82 -5.65 -7.44 11.88
CA LYS A 82 -6.68 -6.90 12.79
C LYS A 82 -8.05 -6.96 12.12
N LYS A 83 -8.93 -7.78 12.69
CA LYS A 83 -10.35 -7.86 12.29
C LYS A 83 -11.10 -6.68 12.90
N ASN A 84 -12.04 -6.12 12.14
CA ASN A 84 -12.87 -4.98 12.56
C ASN A 84 -12.04 -3.79 13.07
N PRO A 85 -11.17 -3.20 12.22
CA PRO A 85 -10.39 -2.04 12.63
C PRO A 85 -11.27 -0.84 12.99
N GLU A 86 -10.78 -0.02 13.91
CA GLU A 86 -11.38 1.25 14.28
C GLU A 86 -11.25 2.25 13.14
N LYS A 87 -12.17 3.22 13.08
CA LYS A 87 -12.18 4.25 12.01
C LYS A 87 -10.84 4.98 11.87
N ASN A 88 -10.06 5.09 12.94
CA ASN A 88 -8.77 5.79 12.96
C ASN A 88 -7.56 4.87 12.79
N ASP A 89 -7.75 3.56 12.58
CA ASP A 89 -6.65 2.66 12.23
C ASP A 89 -6.17 2.88 10.79
N ILE A 90 -4.95 2.40 10.51
CA ILE A 90 -4.49 2.13 9.15
C ILE A 90 -5.23 0.90 8.63
N GLN A 91 -5.88 1.01 7.47
CA GLN A 91 -6.72 -0.04 6.91
C GLN A 91 -6.45 -0.27 5.44
N ALA A 92 -6.70 -1.49 4.98
CA ALA A 92 -6.71 -1.85 3.57
C ALA A 92 -7.89 -2.78 3.26
N ALA A 93 -8.42 -2.66 2.05
CA ALA A 93 -9.42 -3.54 1.49
C ALA A 93 -8.74 -4.63 0.65
N PHE A 94 -9.13 -5.87 0.86
CA PHE A 94 -8.56 -7.06 0.24
C PHE A 94 -9.60 -7.78 -0.58
N PHE A 95 -9.21 -8.20 -1.79
CA PHE A 95 -10.06 -8.88 -2.76
C PHE A 95 -9.57 -10.31 -2.91
N ILE A 96 -10.36 -11.24 -2.40
CA ILE A 96 -10.00 -12.63 -2.18
C ILE A 96 -10.79 -13.50 -3.13
N THR A 97 -10.13 -14.41 -3.84
CA THR A 97 -10.78 -15.37 -4.73
C THR A 97 -11.64 -16.37 -3.93
N LEU A 98 -12.83 -16.70 -4.45
CA LEU A 98 -13.68 -17.76 -3.88
C LEU A 98 -13.43 -19.16 -4.47
N TYR A 99 -12.57 -19.28 -5.48
CA TYR A 99 -12.12 -20.53 -6.09
C TYR A 99 -10.83 -20.29 -6.89
N ASP A 100 -10.16 -21.36 -7.32
CA ASP A 100 -8.97 -21.27 -8.17
C ASP A 100 -9.25 -20.48 -9.46
N ARG A 101 -8.58 -19.35 -9.64
CA ARG A 101 -8.84 -18.40 -10.74
C ARG A 101 -7.57 -18.01 -11.47
N LYS A 102 -7.58 -18.15 -12.79
CA LYS A 102 -6.49 -17.66 -13.65
C LYS A 102 -6.72 -16.17 -13.96
N LEU A 103 -5.76 -15.32 -13.57
CA LEU A 103 -5.72 -13.90 -13.90
C LEU A 103 -4.40 -13.61 -14.62
N GLY A 104 -4.47 -13.24 -15.89
CA GLY A 104 -3.29 -13.10 -16.74
C GLY A 104 -2.51 -14.42 -16.81
N THR A 105 -1.23 -14.36 -16.47
CA THR A 105 -0.31 -15.52 -16.46
C THR A 105 -0.35 -16.32 -15.16
N ARG A 106 -1.00 -15.82 -14.10
CA ARG A 106 -0.98 -16.43 -12.76
C ARG A 106 -2.29 -17.16 -12.45
N LEU A 107 -2.17 -18.33 -11.83
CA LEU A 107 -3.30 -19.02 -11.18
C LEU A 107 -3.31 -18.62 -9.70
N TYR A 108 -4.33 -17.89 -9.29
CA TYR A 108 -4.64 -17.62 -7.89
C TYR A 108 -5.42 -18.80 -7.32
N LYS A 109 -5.03 -19.27 -6.15
CA LYS A 109 -5.75 -20.34 -5.44
C LYS A 109 -6.98 -19.83 -4.75
N GLU A 110 -7.91 -20.71 -4.42
CA GLU A 110 -9.04 -20.37 -3.54
C GLU A 110 -8.53 -19.71 -2.24
N ASN A 111 -9.23 -18.67 -1.78
CA ASN A 111 -8.91 -17.89 -0.58
C ASN A 111 -7.57 -17.12 -0.67
N GLU A 112 -7.02 -16.95 -1.87
CA GLU A 112 -5.85 -16.13 -2.12
C GLU A 112 -6.25 -14.68 -2.43
N VAL A 113 -5.48 -13.72 -1.92
CA VAL A 113 -5.69 -12.32 -2.26
C VAL A 113 -5.08 -12.02 -3.63
N CYS A 114 -5.92 -11.58 -4.58
CA CYS A 114 -5.45 -11.17 -5.90
C CYS A 114 -5.24 -9.67 -6.04
N HIS A 115 -5.83 -8.86 -5.15
CA HIS A 115 -5.77 -7.41 -5.20
C HIS A 115 -5.92 -6.80 -3.79
N VAL A 116 -5.34 -5.62 -3.60
CA VAL A 116 -5.43 -4.83 -2.38
C VAL A 116 -5.60 -3.34 -2.74
N ALA A 117 -6.37 -2.62 -1.94
CA ALA A 117 -6.53 -1.18 -2.05
C ALA A 117 -6.40 -0.53 -0.66
N GLY A 118 -5.52 0.45 -0.51
CA GLY A 118 -5.37 1.18 0.76
C GLY A 118 -6.59 2.05 1.04
N VAL A 119 -7.08 2.05 2.27
CA VAL A 119 -8.23 2.89 2.68
C VAL A 119 -7.71 4.29 3.03
N CYS A 120 -8.13 5.29 2.26
CA CYS A 120 -7.71 6.68 2.40
C CYS A 120 -8.79 7.61 2.99
N GLY A 121 -10.01 7.10 3.21
CA GLY A 121 -11.10 7.86 3.81
C GLY A 121 -12.27 6.96 4.22
N THR A 122 -13.37 7.57 4.68
CA THR A 122 -14.61 6.82 4.96
C THR A 122 -15.17 6.32 3.64
N ASP A 123 -15.19 4.99 3.44
CA ASP A 123 -15.61 4.35 2.19
C ASP A 123 -14.74 4.69 0.96
N VAL A 124 -13.59 5.36 1.13
CA VAL A 124 -12.71 5.73 0.01
C VAL A 124 -11.43 4.90 0.05
N VAL A 125 -11.09 4.29 -1.08
CA VAL A 125 -9.85 3.54 -1.28
C VAL A 125 -9.05 4.10 -2.45
N LEU A 126 -7.73 4.00 -2.38
CA LEU A 126 -6.88 4.14 -3.54
C LEU A 126 -6.82 2.80 -4.28
N ASN A 127 -7.54 2.71 -5.39
CA ASN A 127 -7.56 1.53 -6.23
C ASN A 127 -6.45 1.64 -7.29
N CYS A 128 -5.32 0.97 -7.06
CA CYS A 128 -4.21 0.92 -8.02
C CYS A 128 -4.33 -0.30 -8.93
N VAL A 129 -4.89 -0.08 -10.13
CA VAL A 129 -5.09 -1.07 -11.20
C VAL A 129 -4.77 -0.43 -12.55
N GLU A 130 -4.63 -1.22 -13.62
CA GLU A 130 -4.40 -0.68 -14.96
C GLU A 130 -5.54 0.26 -15.41
N PRO A 131 -5.24 1.39 -16.08
CA PRO A 131 -3.91 1.93 -16.38
C PRO A 131 -3.32 2.84 -15.27
N TYR A 132 -4.14 3.35 -14.35
CA TYR A 132 -3.73 4.31 -13.32
C TYR A 132 -4.42 4.06 -11.98
N SER A 133 -3.77 4.46 -10.90
CA SER A 133 -4.39 4.52 -9.57
C SER A 133 -5.47 5.59 -9.51
N VAL A 134 -6.63 5.23 -8.97
CA VAL A 134 -7.77 6.14 -8.84
C VAL A 134 -8.45 5.97 -7.48
N LEU A 135 -8.92 7.08 -6.92
CA LEU A 135 -9.78 7.04 -5.74
C LEU A 135 -11.14 6.46 -6.14
N ARG A 136 -11.62 5.50 -5.36
CA ARG A 136 -12.90 4.82 -5.58
C ARG A 136 -13.64 4.65 -4.27
N SER A 137 -14.97 4.61 -4.37
CA SER A 137 -15.80 4.14 -3.28
C SER A 137 -15.70 2.63 -3.14
N LEU A 138 -15.47 2.13 -1.93
CA LEU A 138 -15.48 0.70 -1.64
C LEU A 138 -16.89 0.13 -1.74
N SER A 139 -17.92 0.90 -1.35
CA SER A 139 -19.32 0.52 -1.48
C SER A 139 -19.76 0.37 -2.93
N ASP A 140 -19.21 1.16 -3.86
CA ASP A 140 -19.42 0.97 -5.31
C ASP A 140 -18.66 -0.23 -5.87
N MET A 141 -17.42 -0.46 -5.41
CA MET A 141 -16.59 -1.56 -5.91
C MET A 141 -17.10 -2.93 -5.45
N LYS A 142 -17.52 -3.03 -4.19
CA LYS A 142 -17.81 -4.31 -3.53
C LYS A 142 -18.86 -5.15 -4.26
N PRO A 143 -20.02 -4.62 -4.69
CA PRO A 143 -21.02 -5.40 -5.45
C PRO A 143 -20.45 -5.99 -6.74
N PHE A 144 -19.65 -5.21 -7.48
CA PHE A 144 -19.02 -5.69 -8.72
C PHE A 144 -18.10 -6.88 -8.47
N TYR A 145 -17.23 -6.78 -7.46
CA TYR A 145 -16.31 -7.88 -7.13
C TYR A 145 -17.05 -9.10 -6.56
N GLN A 146 -18.08 -8.89 -5.74
CA GLN A 146 -18.89 -9.99 -5.22
C GLN A 146 -19.65 -10.73 -6.32
N ALA A 147 -20.19 -10.02 -7.32
CA ALA A 147 -20.82 -10.62 -8.49
C ALA A 147 -19.83 -11.38 -9.38
N ASN A 148 -18.53 -11.12 -9.23
CA ASN A 148 -17.44 -11.82 -9.91
C ASN A 148 -16.73 -12.81 -8.98
N ASP A 149 -17.42 -13.33 -7.97
CA ASP A 149 -16.94 -14.36 -7.03
C ASP A 149 -15.66 -13.99 -6.27
N TYR A 150 -15.57 -12.73 -5.85
CA TYR A 150 -14.59 -12.28 -4.88
C TYR A 150 -15.24 -12.00 -3.54
N ARG A 151 -14.53 -12.34 -2.47
CA ARG A 151 -14.80 -11.82 -1.14
C ARG A 151 -14.01 -10.53 -0.94
N VAL A 152 -14.70 -9.45 -0.59
CA VAL A 152 -14.08 -8.17 -0.24
C VAL A 152 -14.12 -7.99 1.27
N VAL A 153 -12.96 -7.80 1.89
CA VAL A 153 -12.84 -7.59 3.34
C VAL A 153 -11.94 -6.41 3.65
N VAL A 154 -12.25 -5.67 4.71
CA VAL A 154 -11.36 -4.65 5.27
C VAL A 154 -10.64 -5.24 6.49
N ARG A 155 -9.35 -4.94 6.60
CA ARG A 155 -8.52 -5.31 7.76
C ARG A 155 -7.68 -4.12 8.19
N GLY A 156 -7.40 -4.08 9.48
CA GLY A 156 -6.47 -3.11 10.08
C GLY A 156 -5.06 -3.64 10.11
N LEU A 157 -4.12 -2.70 10.12
CA LEU A 157 -2.70 -2.98 10.30
C LEU A 157 -2.43 -3.53 11.71
N ASP A 158 -1.63 -4.58 11.76
CA ASP A 158 -0.88 -5.03 12.93
C ASP A 158 0.45 -4.26 12.96
N ARG A 159 0.46 -3.18 13.77
CA ARG A 159 1.58 -2.24 13.81
C ARG A 159 2.85 -2.86 14.40
N GLU A 160 2.71 -3.83 15.30
CA GLU A 160 3.82 -4.54 15.92
C GLU A 160 4.49 -5.49 14.92
N ALA A 161 3.68 -6.25 14.17
CA ALA A 161 4.20 -7.11 13.10
C ALA A 161 4.97 -6.31 12.04
N LEU A 162 4.44 -5.13 11.65
CA LEU A 162 5.13 -4.22 10.73
C LEU A 162 6.46 -3.71 11.31
N GLN A 163 6.46 -3.24 12.56
CA GLN A 163 7.68 -2.73 13.20
C GLN A 163 8.76 -3.82 13.23
N LYS A 164 8.39 -5.01 13.72
CA LYS A 164 9.31 -6.14 13.83
C LYS A 164 9.93 -6.51 12.48
N ALA A 165 9.13 -6.59 11.42
CA ALA A 165 9.65 -6.90 10.09
C ALA A 165 10.62 -5.84 9.57
N SER A 166 10.32 -4.56 9.85
CA SER A 166 11.21 -3.44 9.49
C SER A 166 12.52 -3.47 10.28
N ASP A 167 12.47 -3.73 11.58
CA ASP A 167 13.64 -3.79 12.46
C ASP A 167 14.54 -4.98 12.08
N ASP A 168 13.93 -6.13 11.79
CA ASP A 168 14.62 -7.34 11.32
C ASP A 168 15.11 -7.22 9.87
N ASN A 169 14.72 -6.16 9.15
CA ASN A 169 15.05 -5.91 7.75
C ASN A 169 14.64 -7.08 6.82
N VAL A 170 13.47 -7.67 7.06
CA VAL A 170 12.93 -8.81 6.30
C VAL A 170 11.77 -8.38 5.38
N ASP A 171 11.29 -9.32 4.56
CA ASP A 171 10.09 -9.12 3.72
C ASP A 171 10.21 -7.90 2.77
N LEU A 172 11.35 -7.81 2.08
CA LEU A 172 11.67 -6.84 1.02
C LEU A 172 11.67 -7.47 -0.38
N PHE A 173 10.83 -8.50 -0.59
CA PHE A 173 10.84 -9.28 -1.82
C PHE A 173 10.43 -8.44 -3.04
N GLY A 174 11.35 -8.22 -3.97
CA GLY A 174 11.07 -7.44 -5.18
C GLY A 174 11.08 -5.92 -4.94
N ALA A 175 11.70 -5.46 -3.85
CA ALA A 175 11.97 -4.04 -3.64
C ALA A 175 12.76 -3.48 -4.82
N ASP A 176 12.15 -2.57 -5.57
CA ASP A 176 12.83 -1.91 -6.68
C ASP A 176 13.92 -0.96 -6.14
N TYR A 177 14.94 -0.70 -6.94
CA TYR A 177 16.03 0.20 -6.61
C TYR A 177 15.52 1.58 -6.12
N GLN A 178 14.43 2.08 -6.71
CA GLN A 178 13.82 3.35 -6.29
C GLN A 178 13.16 3.29 -4.91
N PHE A 179 12.62 2.13 -4.51
CA PHE A 179 12.08 1.94 -3.17
C PHE A 179 13.19 2.01 -2.12
N MET A 180 14.33 1.36 -2.40
CA MET A 180 15.51 1.41 -1.55
C MET A 180 16.04 2.85 -1.41
N GLN A 181 16.01 3.65 -2.48
CA GLN A 181 16.39 5.06 -2.42
C GLN A 181 15.44 5.89 -1.54
N ILE A 182 14.13 5.65 -1.60
CA ILE A 182 13.14 6.33 -0.73
C ILE A 182 13.40 5.96 0.73
N ARG A 183 13.61 4.67 1.00
CA ARG A 183 13.94 4.17 2.33
C ARG A 183 15.22 4.82 2.87
N GLU A 184 16.30 4.83 2.10
CA GLU A 184 17.57 5.46 2.50
C GLU A 184 17.42 6.97 2.75
N ALA A 185 16.57 7.66 1.99
CA ALA A 185 16.29 9.08 2.22
C ALA A 185 15.56 9.30 3.55
N ILE A 186 14.62 8.42 3.92
CA ILE A 186 13.90 8.48 5.20
C ILE A 186 14.83 8.13 6.38
N ASP A 187 15.65 7.07 6.24
CA ASP A 187 16.58 6.62 7.27
C ASP A 187 17.76 7.60 7.48
N GLY A 188 18.22 8.24 6.39
CA GLY A 188 19.29 9.24 6.42
C GLY A 188 18.91 10.53 7.14
N ASP A 189 17.63 10.90 7.14
CA ASP A 189 17.09 12.05 7.89
C ASP A 189 16.94 11.76 9.41
N ARG A 190 17.09 10.50 9.84
CA ARG A 190 17.00 10.08 11.25
C ARG A 190 18.36 9.99 11.96
N LYS A 191 19.47 10.19 11.26
CA LYS A 191 20.84 10.21 11.82
C LYS A 191 21.37 11.64 11.92
#